data_AF-A0A931AZ40-F1
#
_entry.id   AF-A0A931AZ40-F1
#
_cell.length_a   1.000
_cell.length_b   1.000
_cell.length_c   1.000
_cell.angle_alpha   90.00
_cell.angle_beta   90.00
_cell.angle_gamma   90.00
#
_symmetry.space_group_name_H-M   'P 1'
#
loop_
_entity.id
_entity.type
_entity.pdbx_description
1 polymer ?
#
loop_
_entity_poly.entity_id
_entity_poly.type
_entity_poly.pdbx_seq_one_letter_code
_entity_poly.pdbx_strand_id
1 'polypeptide(L)'
;MDNMKKRRKAWLLLAILAIVFPYFNLSTTVFPSQAEAVTETQQVIFEKESYGKVEVSYAEKETMIEWKISYQKYQDTSTNDEVQRVVKLKLEQVANGIGTVKNMNDLDLMEKENSWYSEKNFSSESEGSLIVEMPKEVIELVVEVQMDEQRVANQTVETEILTYEKNPTVETEGVKTIVEENVLPTEYAGPHTIIALSEVAVTEEYSEYSEIIDEQKQQSTKETARSVEGQSSVWKRFRDHP
;
A
#
# COMPACT_ATOMS: atom_id res chain seq x y z
N MET A 1 39.39 2.27 -65.98
CA MET A 1 38.58 1.03 -65.80
C MET A 1 37.87 0.93 -64.43
N ASP A 2 38.05 1.89 -63.51
CA ASP A 2 37.49 1.81 -62.15
C ASP A 2 36.05 2.29 -61.97
N ASN A 3 35.58 3.23 -62.79
CA ASN A 3 34.21 3.78 -62.64
C ASN A 3 33.12 2.77 -63.01
N MET A 4 33.39 1.80 -63.89
CA MET A 4 32.43 0.73 -64.21
C MET A 4 32.30 -0.30 -63.08
N LYS A 5 33.39 -0.57 -62.34
CA LYS A 5 33.38 -1.49 -61.20
C LYS A 5 32.67 -0.86 -59.99
N LYS A 6 32.87 0.44 -59.75
CA LYS A 6 32.15 1.19 -58.69
C LYS A 6 30.65 1.29 -58.96
N ARG A 7 30.24 1.56 -60.21
CA ARG A 7 28.83 1.58 -60.61
C ARG A 7 28.13 0.22 -60.48
N ARG A 8 28.81 -0.88 -60.84
CA ARG A 8 28.28 -2.25 -60.66
C ARG A 8 28.16 -2.63 -59.19
N LYS A 9 29.13 -2.25 -58.34
CA LYS A 9 29.05 -2.45 -56.88
C LYS A 9 27.92 -1.63 -56.24
N ALA A 10 27.73 -0.38 -56.67
CA ALA A 10 26.63 0.45 -56.20
C ALA A 10 25.26 -0.12 -56.62
N TRP A 11 25.15 -0.66 -57.84
CA TRP A 11 23.94 -1.34 -58.30
C TRP A 11 23.64 -2.64 -57.55
N LEU A 12 24.68 -3.42 -57.22
CA LEU A 12 24.52 -4.62 -56.40
C LEU A 12 24.13 -4.29 -54.96
N LEU A 13 24.67 -3.21 -54.37
CA LEU A 13 24.24 -2.74 -53.05
C LEU A 13 22.78 -2.25 -53.06
N LEU A 14 22.35 -1.56 -54.11
CA LEU A 14 20.95 -1.14 -54.30
C LEU A 14 20.00 -2.34 -54.47
N ALA A 15 20.42 -3.37 -55.21
CA ALA A 15 19.64 -4.59 -55.39
C ALA A 15 19.51 -5.39 -54.07
N ILE A 16 20.59 -5.48 -53.29
CA ILE A 16 20.56 -6.13 -51.96
C ILE A 16 19.66 -5.33 -51.01
N LEU A 17 19.75 -4.00 -51.03
CA LEU A 17 18.90 -3.15 -50.19
C LEU A 17 17.42 -3.27 -50.56
N ALA A 18 17.07 -3.38 -51.85
CA ALA A 18 15.71 -3.60 -52.32
C ALA A 18 15.15 -4.98 -51.92
N ILE A 19 16.01 -6.00 -51.79
CA ILE A 19 15.62 -7.33 -51.30
C ILE A 19 15.43 -7.32 -49.77
N VAL A 20 16.23 -6.56 -49.01
CA VAL A 20 16.18 -6.52 -47.54
C VAL A 20 15.10 -5.56 -47.00
N PHE A 21 14.77 -4.50 -47.74
CA PHE A 21 13.77 -3.49 -47.34
C PHE A 21 12.36 -4.05 -47.01
N PRO A 22 11.78 -5.01 -47.77
CA PRO A 22 10.48 -5.59 -47.41
C PRO A 22 10.51 -6.43 -46.12
N TYR A 23 11.68 -6.97 -45.71
CA TYR A 23 11.81 -7.73 -44.46
C TYR A 23 11.91 -6.84 -43.21
N PHE A 24 12.20 -5.55 -43.38
CA PHE A 24 12.19 -4.59 -42.27
C PHE A 24 10.78 -4.22 -41.80
N ASN A 25 9.75 -4.52 -42.59
CA ASN A 25 8.35 -4.25 -42.26
C ASN A 25 7.65 -5.41 -41.53
N LEU A 26 8.35 -6.50 -41.21
CA LEU A 26 7.77 -7.61 -40.43
C LEU A 26 7.84 -7.41 -38.90
N SER A 27 8.38 -6.29 -38.42
CA SER A 27 8.52 -6.00 -36.98
C SER A 27 7.40 -5.13 -36.39
N THR A 28 6.22 -5.05 -37.00
CA THR A 28 5.08 -4.27 -36.46
C THR A 28 3.94 -5.13 -35.89
N THR A 29 4.20 -6.39 -35.57
CA THR A 29 3.20 -7.29 -34.96
C THR A 29 3.63 -7.85 -33.62
N VAL A 30 4.10 -6.99 -32.71
CA VAL A 30 3.80 -7.13 -31.27
C VAL A 30 3.84 -5.74 -30.64
N PHE A 31 2.85 -4.90 -30.95
CA PHE A 31 2.47 -3.91 -29.96
C PHE A 31 1.68 -4.69 -28.89
N PRO A 32 2.17 -4.81 -27.64
CA PRO A 32 1.24 -5.16 -26.57
C PRO A 32 0.11 -4.13 -26.63
N SER A 33 -1.11 -4.65 -26.60
CA SER A 33 -2.35 -3.89 -26.67
C SER A 33 -2.24 -2.62 -25.83
N GLN A 34 -2.70 -1.51 -26.43
CA GLN A 34 -3.37 -0.43 -25.74
C GLN A 34 -2.80 -0.14 -24.35
N ALA A 35 -1.82 0.76 -24.29
CA ALA A 35 -1.71 1.60 -23.11
C ALA A 35 -2.99 2.46 -23.08
N GLU A 36 -4.11 1.86 -22.68
CA GLU A 36 -5.19 2.61 -22.03
C GLU A 36 -4.51 3.40 -20.93
N ALA A 37 -4.76 4.70 -20.90
CA ALA A 37 -4.21 5.56 -19.88
C ALA A 37 -4.65 4.97 -18.53
N VAL A 38 -3.73 4.28 -17.87
CA VAL A 38 -3.90 3.83 -16.50
C VAL A 38 -3.87 5.09 -15.67
N THR A 39 -5.03 5.73 -15.50
CA THR A 39 -5.24 6.69 -14.43
C THR A 39 -5.13 5.90 -13.13
N GLU A 40 -3.91 5.77 -12.64
CA GLU A 40 -3.64 5.28 -11.29
C GLU A 40 -4.09 6.38 -10.34
N THR A 41 -5.37 6.36 -10.00
CA THR A 41 -5.94 7.25 -9.00
C THR A 41 -5.59 6.69 -7.64
N GLN A 42 -4.87 7.46 -6.83
CA GLN A 42 -4.40 7.09 -5.51
C GLN A 42 -5.22 7.81 -4.43
N GLN A 43 -5.75 7.05 -3.48
CA GLN A 43 -6.44 7.54 -2.29
C GLN A 43 -5.69 7.06 -1.03
N VAL A 44 -5.42 7.98 -0.11
CA VAL A 44 -4.80 7.67 1.18
C VAL A 44 -5.90 7.31 2.18
N ILE A 45 -5.83 6.11 2.76
CA ILE A 45 -6.74 5.66 3.83
C ILE A 45 -6.35 6.36 5.14
N PHE A 46 -5.06 6.30 5.48
CA PHE A 46 -4.50 7.08 6.58
C PHE A 46 -2.99 7.29 6.39
N GLU A 47 -2.48 8.32 7.05
CA GLU A 47 -1.06 8.61 7.16
C GLU A 47 -0.79 9.24 8.53
N LYS A 48 0.02 8.56 9.35
CA LYS A 48 0.39 8.99 10.71
C LYS A 48 1.83 8.64 10.99
N GLU A 49 2.59 9.61 11.47
CA GLU A 49 4.00 9.45 11.84
C GLU A 49 4.26 8.30 12.82
N SER A 50 3.33 8.06 13.77
CA SER A 50 3.48 7.04 14.80
C SER A 50 3.04 5.62 14.40
N TYR A 51 2.40 5.45 13.24
CA TYR A 51 1.84 4.16 12.79
C TYR A 51 2.30 3.78 11.37
N GLY A 52 2.40 4.77 10.49
CA GLY A 52 2.71 4.60 9.07
C GLY A 52 1.59 5.11 8.16
N LYS A 53 1.51 4.52 6.97
CA LYS A 53 0.62 4.93 5.88
C LYS A 53 -0.03 3.71 5.24
N VAL A 54 -1.31 3.84 4.89
CA VAL A 54 -2.01 2.90 4.00
C VAL A 54 -2.68 3.70 2.89
N GLU A 55 -2.48 3.26 1.66
CA GLU A 55 -3.01 3.90 0.46
C GLU A 55 -3.55 2.85 -0.50
N VAL A 56 -4.53 3.25 -1.30
CA VAL A 56 -5.16 2.43 -2.31
C VAL A 56 -5.03 3.14 -3.64
N SER A 57 -4.49 2.46 -4.64
CA SER A 57 -4.59 2.88 -6.03
C SER A 57 -5.43 1.88 -6.82
N TYR A 58 -5.98 2.32 -7.95
CA TYR A 58 -6.67 1.44 -8.87
C TYR A 58 -6.31 1.70 -10.32
N ALA A 59 -6.39 0.63 -11.12
CA ALA A 59 -6.23 0.64 -12.56
C ALA A 59 -7.42 -0.07 -13.20
N GLU A 60 -8.16 0.62 -14.05
CA GLU A 60 -9.17 -0.02 -14.89
C GLU A 60 -8.50 -0.83 -16.00
N LYS A 61 -8.93 -2.08 -16.16
CA LYS A 61 -8.63 -2.95 -17.29
C LYS A 61 -9.90 -3.16 -18.11
N GLU A 62 -9.78 -3.89 -19.23
CA GLU A 62 -10.90 -4.13 -20.15
C GLU A 62 -12.16 -4.73 -19.47
N THR A 63 -11.97 -5.67 -18.55
CA THR A 63 -13.07 -6.40 -17.88
C THR A 63 -13.02 -6.35 -16.35
N MET A 64 -11.97 -5.77 -15.78
CA MET A 64 -11.68 -5.83 -14.35
C MET A 64 -11.15 -4.48 -13.86
N ILE A 65 -11.27 -4.22 -12.57
CA ILE A 65 -10.52 -3.17 -11.87
C ILE A 65 -9.46 -3.87 -11.03
N GLU A 66 -8.20 -3.50 -11.23
CA GLU A 66 -7.09 -3.92 -10.38
C GLU A 66 -6.89 -2.87 -9.29
N TRP A 67 -7.07 -3.27 -8.05
CA TRP A 67 -6.82 -2.48 -6.86
C TRP A 67 -5.48 -2.86 -6.27
N LYS A 68 -4.69 -1.87 -5.87
CA LYS A 68 -3.43 -2.05 -5.15
C LYS A 68 -3.50 -1.31 -3.83
N ILE A 69 -3.53 -2.06 -2.74
CA ILE A 69 -3.48 -1.52 -1.38
C ILE A 69 -2.02 -1.58 -0.92
N SER A 70 -1.35 -0.44 -0.81
CA SER A 70 0.03 -0.36 -0.34
C SER A 70 0.06 0.09 1.12
N TYR A 71 0.95 -0.50 1.92
CA TYR A 71 1.17 -0.09 3.29
C TYR A 71 2.65 0.14 3.55
N GLN A 72 2.93 1.08 4.44
CA GLN A 72 4.23 1.33 5.02
C GLN A 72 4.02 1.53 6.51
N LYS A 73 4.70 0.75 7.33
CA LYS A 73 4.64 0.83 8.78
C LYS A 73 5.96 1.37 9.29
N TYR A 74 5.86 2.34 10.18
CA TYR A 74 6.99 2.88 10.90
C TYR A 74 6.65 2.94 12.38
N GLN A 75 7.62 2.59 13.21
CA GLN A 75 7.54 2.75 14.65
C GLN A 75 8.71 3.62 15.07
N ASP A 76 8.41 4.68 15.80
CA ASP A 76 9.45 5.51 16.41
C ASP A 76 10.17 4.70 17.50
N THR A 77 11.35 4.17 17.15
CA THR A 77 12.20 3.35 18.03
C THR A 77 12.82 4.16 19.16
N SER A 78 12.61 5.48 19.21
CA SER A 78 13.14 6.31 20.31
C SER A 78 12.52 6.00 21.68
N THR A 79 11.41 5.25 21.71
CA THR A 79 10.60 5.05 22.92
C THR A 79 10.66 3.64 23.52
N ASN A 80 10.78 2.57 22.72
CA ASN A 80 10.89 1.19 23.22
C ASN A 80 11.28 0.17 22.12
N ASP A 81 12.48 -0.42 22.19
CA ASP A 81 12.95 -1.44 21.23
C ASP A 81 12.23 -2.79 21.33
N GLU A 82 11.44 -3.02 22.39
CA GLU A 82 10.72 -4.28 22.61
C GLU A 82 9.31 -4.31 22.00
N VAL A 83 8.89 -3.20 21.40
CA VAL A 83 7.58 -3.09 20.75
C VAL A 83 7.72 -3.46 19.28
N GLN A 84 6.92 -4.41 18.82
CA GLN A 84 6.86 -4.82 17.41
C GLN A 84 5.40 -4.84 16.95
N ARG A 85 5.13 -4.60 15.67
CA ARG A 85 3.77 -4.48 15.16
C ARG A 85 3.52 -5.33 13.91
N VAL A 86 2.25 -5.60 13.62
CA VAL A 86 1.79 -6.26 12.39
C VAL A 86 0.58 -5.54 11.82
N VAL A 87 0.61 -5.26 10.52
CA VAL A 87 -0.53 -4.76 9.75
C VAL A 87 -1.43 -5.93 9.36
N LYS A 88 -2.74 -5.72 9.52
CA LYS A 88 -3.80 -6.60 9.07
C LYS A 88 -4.77 -5.81 8.20
N LEU A 89 -5.11 -6.36 7.04
CA LEU A 89 -6.04 -5.79 6.08
C LEU A 89 -7.18 -6.76 5.86
N LYS A 90 -8.41 -6.27 5.82
CA LYS A 90 -9.57 -7.06 5.42
C LYS A 90 -10.30 -6.34 4.31
N LEU A 91 -10.67 -7.10 3.29
CA LEU A 91 -11.30 -6.60 2.08
C LEU A 91 -12.69 -7.21 1.97
N GLU A 92 -13.74 -6.40 2.12
CA GLU A 92 -15.10 -6.92 2.20
C GLU A 92 -15.52 -7.64 0.92
N GLN A 93 -15.19 -7.07 -0.25
CA GLN A 93 -15.55 -7.65 -1.54
C GLN A 93 -14.88 -9.01 -1.72
N VAL A 94 -13.60 -9.13 -1.39
CA VAL A 94 -12.88 -10.41 -1.46
C VAL A 94 -13.44 -11.43 -0.46
N ALA A 95 -13.75 -11.02 0.77
CA ALA A 95 -14.37 -11.87 1.78
C ALA A 95 -15.74 -12.41 1.33
N ASN A 96 -16.48 -11.61 0.55
CA ASN A 96 -17.75 -11.99 -0.07
C ASN A 96 -17.59 -12.77 -1.39
N GLY A 97 -16.36 -13.13 -1.79
CA GLY A 97 -16.06 -13.86 -3.01
C GLY A 97 -16.10 -13.02 -4.29
N ILE A 98 -16.12 -11.70 -4.16
CA ILE A 98 -16.09 -10.74 -5.26
C ILE A 98 -14.64 -10.29 -5.46
N GLY A 99 -13.99 -10.90 -6.46
CA GLY A 99 -12.61 -10.62 -6.82
C GLY A 99 -11.61 -11.64 -6.29
N THR A 100 -10.34 -11.46 -6.68
CA THR A 100 -9.25 -12.39 -6.35
C THR A 100 -7.99 -11.63 -5.99
N VAL A 101 -7.32 -12.05 -4.92
CA VAL A 101 -5.98 -11.58 -4.57
C VAL A 101 -4.95 -12.25 -5.47
N LYS A 102 -4.05 -11.47 -6.09
CA LYS A 102 -3.10 -11.98 -7.09
C LYS A 102 -1.73 -12.33 -6.56
N ASN A 103 -1.23 -11.59 -5.58
CA ASN A 103 0.18 -11.66 -5.16
C ASN A 103 0.40 -12.41 -3.84
N MET A 104 -0.48 -13.36 -3.48
CA MET A 104 -0.42 -14.10 -2.20
C MET A 104 0.92 -14.81 -1.93
N ASN A 105 1.68 -15.17 -2.97
CA ASN A 105 2.94 -15.91 -2.83
C ASN A 105 4.20 -15.01 -2.76
N ASP A 106 4.07 -13.73 -3.07
CA ASP A 106 5.17 -12.75 -3.11
C ASP A 106 5.04 -11.72 -1.98
N LEU A 107 4.13 -11.97 -1.05
CA LEU A 107 3.65 -11.00 -0.08
C LEU A 107 4.20 -11.28 1.32
N ASP A 108 4.65 -10.20 1.97
CA ASP A 108 4.79 -10.15 3.41
C ASP A 108 3.45 -10.35 4.13
N LEU A 109 2.31 -10.24 3.42
CA LEU A 109 0.94 -10.48 3.90
C LEU A 109 0.41 -11.88 3.52
N MET A 110 -0.06 -12.63 4.52
CA MET A 110 -0.70 -13.95 4.35
C MET A 110 -2.17 -13.91 4.78
N GLU A 111 -3.01 -14.64 4.07
CA GLU A 111 -4.39 -14.86 4.50
C GLU A 111 -4.44 -15.63 5.83
N LYS A 112 -5.31 -15.17 6.73
CA LYS A 112 -5.58 -15.68 8.07
C LYS A 112 -7.08 -15.95 8.21
N GLU A 113 -7.47 -16.43 9.38
CA GLU A 113 -8.87 -16.64 9.74
C GLU A 113 -9.71 -15.37 9.51
N ASN A 114 -10.99 -15.57 9.17
CA ASN A 114 -11.96 -14.50 8.94
C ASN A 114 -11.57 -13.51 7.81
N SER A 115 -10.86 -13.97 6.79
CA SER A 115 -10.50 -13.19 5.59
C SER A 115 -9.58 -11.99 5.87
N TRP A 116 -8.80 -12.05 6.95
CA TRP A 116 -7.75 -11.08 7.23
C TRP A 116 -6.47 -11.44 6.49
N TYR A 117 -5.84 -10.45 5.86
CA TYR A 117 -4.50 -10.54 5.29
C TYR A 117 -3.53 -9.86 6.27
N SER A 118 -2.65 -10.64 6.88
CA SER A 118 -1.78 -10.20 7.98
C SER A 118 -0.31 -10.36 7.62
N GLU A 119 0.55 -9.47 8.11
CA GLU A 119 1.99 -9.69 7.93
C GLU A 119 2.44 -11.00 8.58
N LYS A 120 3.49 -11.59 8.01
CA LYS A 120 4.03 -12.87 8.48
C LYS A 120 4.65 -12.76 9.87
N ASN A 121 5.35 -11.66 10.14
CA ASN A 121 6.11 -11.46 11.37
C ASN A 121 5.79 -10.08 11.95
N PHE A 122 5.89 -9.98 13.28
CA PHE A 122 5.94 -8.69 13.94
C PHE A 122 7.28 -7.99 13.65
N SER A 123 7.23 -6.69 13.37
CA SER A 123 8.40 -5.87 13.10
C SER A 123 8.14 -4.41 13.50
N SER A 124 9.21 -3.65 13.76
CA SER A 124 9.12 -2.20 13.97
C SER A 124 8.79 -1.44 12.69
N GLU A 125 9.34 -1.91 11.57
CA GLU A 125 9.18 -1.31 10.25
C GLU A 125 8.88 -2.41 9.22
N SER A 126 8.06 -2.07 8.22
CA SER A 126 7.81 -2.92 7.07
C SER A 126 7.06 -2.15 5.99
N GLU A 127 7.13 -2.66 4.75
CA GLU A 127 6.33 -2.17 3.64
C GLU A 127 5.82 -3.34 2.82
N GLY A 128 4.68 -3.17 2.16
CA GLY A 128 4.12 -4.21 1.32
C GLY A 128 2.91 -3.72 0.54
N SER A 129 2.37 -4.59 -0.33
CA SER A 129 1.18 -4.23 -1.10
C SER A 129 0.30 -5.43 -1.45
N LEU A 130 -1.01 -5.31 -1.30
CA LEU A 130 -1.98 -6.33 -1.66
C LEU A 130 -2.65 -5.96 -2.99
N ILE A 131 -2.57 -6.85 -3.99
CA ILE A 131 -3.17 -6.63 -5.32
C ILE A 131 -4.42 -7.50 -5.45
N VAL A 132 -5.53 -6.86 -5.82
CA VAL A 132 -6.86 -7.46 -5.93
C VAL A 132 -7.43 -7.15 -7.29
N GLU A 133 -7.91 -8.15 -8.01
CA GLU A 133 -8.69 -7.92 -9.23
C GLU A 133 -10.18 -8.17 -8.94
N MET A 134 -11.02 -7.21 -9.30
CA MET A 134 -12.47 -7.27 -9.18
C MET A 134 -13.14 -7.04 -10.53
N PRO A 135 -14.36 -7.58 -10.76
CA PRO A 135 -15.13 -7.27 -11.96
C PRO A 135 -15.36 -5.77 -12.09
N LYS A 136 -15.31 -5.23 -13.32
CA LYS A 136 -15.46 -3.79 -13.57
C LYS A 136 -16.82 -3.22 -13.17
N GLU A 137 -17.83 -4.08 -13.04
CA GLU A 137 -19.16 -3.72 -12.52
C GLU A 137 -19.14 -3.36 -11.03
N VAL A 138 -18.11 -3.78 -10.29
CA VAL A 138 -17.95 -3.53 -8.85
C VAL A 138 -16.87 -2.47 -8.66
N ILE A 139 -17.30 -1.21 -8.63
CA ILE A 139 -16.43 -0.04 -8.54
C ILE A 139 -16.03 0.32 -7.11
N GLU A 140 -16.62 -0.34 -6.11
CA GLU A 140 -16.38 -0.03 -4.69
C GLU A 140 -15.49 -1.08 -4.04
N LEU A 141 -14.43 -0.63 -3.37
CA LEU A 141 -13.59 -1.44 -2.49
C LEU A 141 -13.70 -0.95 -1.05
N VAL A 142 -14.08 -1.84 -0.14
CA VAL A 142 -14.14 -1.57 1.29
C VAL A 142 -12.96 -2.24 2.00
N VAL A 143 -12.17 -1.43 2.70
CA VAL A 143 -10.96 -1.84 3.39
C VAL A 143 -11.08 -1.58 4.89
N GLU A 144 -10.91 -2.61 5.71
CA GLU A 144 -10.66 -2.48 7.14
C GLU A 144 -9.17 -2.67 7.40
N VAL A 145 -8.60 -1.87 8.30
CA VAL A 145 -7.20 -1.94 8.71
C VAL A 145 -7.11 -2.19 10.21
N GLN A 146 -6.19 -3.04 10.62
CA GLN A 146 -5.86 -3.26 12.02
C GLN A 146 -4.34 -3.29 12.18
N MET A 147 -3.85 -2.82 13.33
CA MET A 147 -2.43 -2.87 13.65
C MET A 147 -2.27 -3.48 15.03
N ASP A 148 -1.76 -4.70 15.10
CA ASP A 148 -1.51 -5.35 16.37
C ASP A 148 -0.09 -5.09 16.83
N GLU A 149 0.04 -4.76 18.11
CA GLU A 149 1.31 -4.51 18.78
C GLU A 149 1.62 -5.66 19.73
N GLN A 150 2.84 -6.18 19.64
CA GLN A 150 3.41 -7.17 20.53
C GLN A 150 4.40 -6.51 21.48
N ARG A 151 4.22 -6.75 22.78
CA ARG A 151 5.14 -6.29 23.84
C ARG A 151 5.43 -7.39 24.85
N VAL A 152 6.61 -7.34 25.45
CA VAL A 152 6.97 -8.20 26.58
C VAL A 152 6.54 -7.51 27.88
N ALA A 153 5.57 -8.09 28.58
CA ALA A 153 5.15 -7.62 29.90
C ALA A 153 5.78 -8.50 30.99
N ASN A 154 6.33 -7.87 32.04
CA ASN A 154 6.72 -8.58 33.25
C ASN A 154 5.49 -8.70 34.16
N GLN A 155 5.03 -9.92 34.39
CA GLN A 155 3.96 -10.23 35.32
C GLN A 155 4.54 -10.91 36.56
N THR A 156 4.29 -10.37 37.73
CA THR A 156 4.64 -11.03 38.99
C THR A 156 3.54 -12.04 39.32
N VAL A 157 3.89 -13.32 39.38
CA VAL A 157 2.98 -14.36 39.84
C VAL A 157 3.36 -14.71 41.27
N GLU A 158 2.42 -14.50 42.19
CA GLU A 158 2.57 -14.94 43.58
C GLU A 158 2.12 -16.40 43.68
N THR A 159 3.05 -17.30 44.01
CA THR A 159 2.73 -18.71 44.26
C THR A 159 2.78 -18.96 45.76
N GLU A 160 1.64 -19.34 46.34
CA GLU A 160 1.59 -19.78 47.73
C GLU A 160 2.12 -21.21 47.83
N ILE A 161 3.24 -21.38 48.51
CA ILE A 161 3.81 -22.70 48.76
C ILE A 161 3.28 -23.19 50.12
N LEU A 162 2.43 -24.21 50.08
CA LEU A 162 1.97 -24.87 51.30
C LEU A 162 3.06 -25.82 51.81
N THR A 163 3.91 -25.33 52.70
CA THR A 163 4.82 -26.17 53.50
C THR A 163 4.10 -26.68 54.75
N TYR A 164 4.36 -27.94 55.11
CA TYR A 164 3.72 -28.67 56.22
C TYR A 164 3.99 -28.06 57.60
N GLU A 165 4.86 -27.05 57.70
CA GLU A 165 5.11 -26.27 58.89
C GLU A 165 4.41 -24.91 58.77
N LYS A 166 3.22 -24.82 59.37
CA LYS A 166 2.50 -23.63 59.87
C LYS A 166 3.15 -22.25 59.57
N ASN A 167 3.16 -21.83 58.31
CA ASN A 167 2.94 -20.47 57.78
C ASN A 167 3.21 -20.51 56.26
N PRO A 168 2.28 -20.04 55.41
CA PRO A 168 2.54 -19.98 53.98
C PRO A 168 3.66 -18.98 53.69
N THR A 169 4.67 -19.41 52.94
CA THR A 169 5.66 -18.53 52.32
C THR A 169 5.15 -18.17 50.93
N VAL A 170 5.05 -16.87 50.64
CA VAL A 170 4.74 -16.36 49.30
C VAL A 170 6.04 -16.19 48.55
N GLU A 171 6.26 -16.98 47.50
CA GLU A 171 7.34 -16.74 46.53
C GLU A 171 6.78 -15.96 45.34
N THR A 172 7.49 -14.90 44.95
CA THR A 172 7.15 -14.07 43.81
C THR A 172 8.16 -14.33 42.69
N GLU A 173 7.70 -14.96 41.61
CA GLU A 173 8.50 -15.13 40.40
C GLU A 173 8.05 -14.12 39.33
N GLY A 174 9.01 -13.46 38.70
CA GLY A 174 8.77 -12.61 37.54
C GLY A 174 8.64 -13.46 36.30
N VAL A 175 7.42 -13.59 35.77
CA VAL A 175 7.16 -14.27 34.50
C VAL A 175 7.09 -13.23 33.39
N LYS A 176 7.85 -13.45 32.31
CA LYS A 176 7.73 -12.66 31.08
C LYS A 176 6.60 -13.22 30.23
N THR A 177 5.59 -12.42 29.94
CA THR A 177 4.44 -12.79 29.10
C THR A 177 4.38 -11.88 27.88
N ILE A 178 4.05 -12.46 26.73
CA ILE A 178 3.80 -11.71 25.50
C ILE A 178 2.34 -11.21 25.52
N VAL A 179 2.16 -9.90 25.33
CA VAL A 179 0.84 -9.27 25.19
C VAL A 179 0.71 -8.74 23.77
N GLU A 180 -0.39 -9.09 23.10
CA GLU A 180 -0.76 -8.59 21.78
C GLU A 180 -2.05 -7.77 21.87
N GLU A 181 -2.05 -6.54 21.36
CA GLU A 181 -3.24 -5.66 21.36
C GLU A 181 -3.36 -4.86 20.06
N ASN A 182 -4.59 -4.61 19.59
CA ASN A 182 -4.82 -3.68 18.49
C ASN A 182 -4.61 -2.24 18.97
N VAL A 183 -3.66 -1.54 18.36
CA VAL A 183 -3.28 -0.17 18.73
C VAL A 183 -3.77 0.87 17.73
N LEU A 184 -4.34 0.47 16.59
CA LEU A 184 -4.83 1.41 15.60
C LEU A 184 -6.13 2.07 16.10
N PRO A 185 -6.19 3.41 16.19
CA PRO A 185 -7.42 4.12 16.54
C PRO A 185 -8.58 3.77 15.60
N THR A 186 -9.80 3.72 16.14
CA THR A 186 -11.01 3.31 15.39
C THR A 186 -11.29 4.18 14.16
N GLU A 187 -10.87 5.46 14.20
CA GLU A 187 -10.98 6.39 13.07
C GLU A 187 -10.12 6.00 11.86
N TYR A 188 -9.03 5.25 12.06
CA TYR A 188 -8.17 4.73 10.97
C TYR A 188 -8.41 3.26 10.67
N ALA A 189 -9.07 2.52 11.56
CA ALA A 189 -9.35 1.11 11.38
C ALA A 189 -10.40 0.84 10.28
N GLY A 190 -11.22 1.85 9.94
CA GLY A 190 -12.27 1.71 8.93
C GLY A 190 -13.60 1.19 9.50
N PRO A 191 -14.51 0.71 8.64
CA PRO A 191 -14.33 0.46 7.21
C PRO A 191 -14.13 1.74 6.40
N HIS A 192 -13.24 1.66 5.39
CA HIS A 192 -12.99 2.74 4.43
C HIS A 192 -13.50 2.32 3.06
N THR A 193 -14.39 3.11 2.47
CA THR A 193 -14.94 2.86 1.12
C THR A 193 -14.20 3.70 0.09
N ILE A 194 -13.61 3.02 -0.90
CA ILE A 194 -12.92 3.62 -2.05
C ILE A 194 -13.76 3.33 -3.30
N ILE A 195 -13.96 4.33 -4.14
CA ILE A 195 -14.78 4.23 -5.36
C ILE A 195 -13.91 4.52 -6.59
N ALA A 196 -13.91 3.60 -7.55
CA ALA A 196 -13.29 3.79 -8.86
C ALA A 196 -14.19 4.69 -9.71
N LEU A 197 -13.79 5.96 -9.86
CA LEU A 197 -14.50 6.91 -10.69
C LEU A 197 -14.06 6.72 -12.14
N SER A 198 -14.89 6.06 -12.94
CA SER A 198 -14.70 6.01 -14.40
C SER A 198 -15.09 7.36 -15.02
N GLU A 199 -14.35 7.83 -16.03
CA GLU A 199 -14.68 9.06 -16.80
C GLU A 199 -16.08 9.04 -17.44
N VAL A 200 -16.75 7.87 -17.51
CA VAL A 200 -18.03 7.69 -18.21
C VAL A 200 -19.26 7.91 -17.29
N ALA A 201 -19.06 7.97 -15.97
CA ALA A 201 -20.16 8.13 -15.01
C ALA A 201 -20.35 9.58 -14.52
N VAL A 202 -20.39 10.54 -15.46
CA VAL A 202 -20.98 11.87 -15.20
C VAL A 202 -22.33 11.95 -15.89
N THR A 203 -23.26 11.10 -15.47
CA THR A 203 -24.68 11.27 -15.77
C THR A 203 -25.45 11.34 -14.45
N GLU A 204 -25.59 12.58 -13.97
CA GLU A 204 -26.62 13.16 -13.10
C GLU A 204 -27.14 12.42 -11.84
N GLU A 205 -26.48 11.38 -11.31
CA GLU A 205 -26.90 10.79 -10.01
C GLU A 205 -25.83 10.79 -8.90
N TYR A 206 -24.62 11.31 -9.14
CA TYR A 206 -23.54 11.34 -8.13
C TYR A 206 -22.88 12.73 -7.98
N SER A 207 -23.67 13.79 -8.10
CA SER A 207 -23.22 15.19 -7.91
C SER A 207 -22.75 15.51 -6.47
N GLU A 208 -23.07 14.67 -5.49
CA GLU A 208 -22.76 14.94 -4.08
C GLU A 208 -21.35 14.46 -3.66
N TYR A 209 -20.72 13.56 -4.42
CA TYR A 209 -19.40 12.99 -4.08
C TYR A 209 -18.22 13.73 -4.70
N SER A 210 -18.42 14.45 -5.82
CA SER A 210 -17.38 15.30 -6.39
C SER A 210 -17.02 16.48 -5.47
N GLU A 211 -17.97 16.97 -4.67
CA GLU A 211 -17.76 18.07 -3.73
C GLU A 211 -16.88 17.63 -2.55
N ILE A 212 -17.01 16.39 -2.09
CA ILE A 212 -16.20 15.80 -1.00
C ILE A 212 -14.74 15.60 -1.42
N ILE A 213 -14.49 15.22 -2.68
CA ILE A 213 -13.13 15.02 -3.21
C ILE A 213 -12.39 16.35 -3.34
N ASP A 214 -13.07 17.41 -3.78
CA ASP A 214 -12.47 18.75 -3.82
C ASP A 214 -12.17 19.29 -2.41
N GLU A 215 -13.01 19.00 -1.41
CA GLU A 215 -12.71 19.35 -0.01
C GLU A 215 -11.49 18.59 0.54
N GLN A 216 -11.36 17.29 0.27
CA GLN A 216 -10.22 16.47 0.72
C GLN A 216 -8.90 16.92 0.06
N LYS A 217 -8.94 17.25 -1.24
CA LYS A 217 -7.79 17.77 -1.99
C LYS A 217 -7.37 19.18 -1.52
N GLN A 218 -8.34 20.01 -1.12
CA GLN A 218 -8.09 21.33 -0.53
C GLN A 218 -7.59 21.26 0.92
N GLN A 219 -8.00 20.26 1.71
CA GLN A 219 -7.48 20.05 3.07
C GLN A 219 -6.05 19.54 3.05
N SER A 220 -5.71 18.56 2.20
CA SER A 220 -4.34 18.04 2.06
C SER A 220 -3.34 19.12 1.59
N THR A 221 -3.76 19.98 0.65
CA THR A 221 -2.92 21.10 0.19
C THR A 221 -2.80 22.24 1.22
N LYS A 222 -3.84 22.51 2.02
CA LYS A 222 -3.76 23.47 3.13
C LYS A 222 -2.90 22.97 4.28
N GLU A 223 -2.95 21.69 4.64
CA GLU A 223 -2.15 21.13 5.73
C GLU A 223 -0.66 21.08 5.37
N THR A 224 -0.36 20.73 4.12
CA THR A 224 1.01 20.78 3.57
C THR A 224 1.54 22.21 3.53
N ALA A 225 0.74 23.20 3.10
CA ALA A 225 1.14 24.60 3.08
C ALA A 225 1.35 25.18 4.51
N ARG A 226 0.51 24.78 5.48
CA ARG A 226 0.63 25.23 6.88
C ARG A 226 1.83 24.62 7.59
N SER A 227 2.22 23.39 7.25
CA SER A 227 3.43 22.73 7.75
C SER A 227 4.71 23.42 7.24
N VAL A 228 4.76 23.77 5.95
CA VAL A 228 5.91 24.46 5.34
C VAL A 228 6.06 25.90 5.86
N GLU A 229 4.95 26.61 6.08
CA GLU A 229 4.97 27.98 6.61
C GLU A 229 5.30 28.04 8.12
N GLY A 230 4.87 27.02 8.87
CA GLY A 230 5.23 26.83 10.27
C GLY A 230 6.73 26.60 10.46
N GLN A 231 7.35 25.73 9.66
CA GLN A 231 8.80 25.48 9.73
C GLN A 231 9.63 26.70 9.30
N SER A 232 9.23 27.44 8.27
CA SER A 232 9.90 28.67 7.82
C SER A 232 9.93 29.77 8.90
N SER A 233 8.89 29.86 9.74
CA SER A 233 8.82 30.85 10.82
C SER A 233 9.73 30.54 12.02
N VAL A 234 10.03 29.25 12.26
CA VAL A 234 10.93 28.80 13.35
C VAL A 234 12.39 29.09 13.00
N TRP A 235 12.79 28.91 11.74
CA TRP A 235 14.15 29.23 11.28
C TRP A 235 14.47 30.72 11.23
N LYS A 236 13.45 31.59 11.12
CA LYS A 236 13.63 33.05 11.20
C LYS A 236 13.91 33.54 12.62
N ARG A 237 13.33 32.92 13.65
CA ARG A 237 13.58 33.33 15.05
C ARG A 237 14.97 32.93 15.56
N PHE A 238 15.61 31.92 14.98
CA PHE A 238 16.97 31.51 15.34
C PHE A 238 18.08 32.35 14.71
N ARG A 239 17.78 33.20 13.71
CA ARG A 239 18.78 34.03 13.02
C ARG A 239 18.94 35.44 13.61
N ASP A 240 17.99 35.89 14.44
CA ASP A 240 17.92 37.27 14.94
C ASP A 240 18.18 37.42 16.45
N HIS A 241 18.86 36.47 17.09
CA HIS A 241 19.38 36.64 18.46
C HIS A 241 20.91 36.59 18.45
N PRO A 242 21.62 37.73 18.62
CA PRO A 242 23.05 37.76 18.90
C PRO A 242 23.38 37.26 20.31
#